data_AF-A0A5J6MGP5-F1
#
_entry.id   AF-A0A5J6MGP5-F1
#
_cell.length_a   1.000
_cell.length_b   1.000
_cell.length_c   1.000
_cell.angle_alpha   90.00
_cell.angle_beta   90.00
_cell.angle_gamma   90.00
#
_symmetry.space_group_name_H-M   'P 1'
#
loop_
_entity.id
_entity.type
_entity.pdbx_description
1 polymer ?
#
loop_
_entity_poly.entity_id
_entity_poly.type
_entity_poly.pdbx_seq_one_letter_code
_entity_poly.pdbx_strand_id
1 'polypeptide(L)'
;MPTDPTIIAALVSGVVAIGVATVTSIVSFSLQKDRLRAELKFEFSTEAALLELLSDERWQLRSFDAIHKRFRGLGADELRKSLIRAGALSFGDAAEEFWGLRDRNKERLG
;
A
#
# COMPACT_ATOMS: atom_id res chain seq x y z
N MET A 1 -5.95 52.73 33.00
CA MET A 1 -5.58 51.37 33.45
C MET A 1 -4.22 51.05 32.87
N PRO A 2 -3.16 50.82 33.69
CA PRO A 2 -1.94 50.25 33.17
C PRO A 2 -2.23 48.78 32.78
N THR A 3 -2.13 48.46 31.51
CA THR A 3 -2.25 47.07 31.03
C THR A 3 -0.99 46.32 31.43
N ASP A 4 -1.14 45.32 32.31
CA ASP A 4 -0.03 44.48 32.76
C ASP A 4 0.60 43.78 31.54
N PRO A 5 1.92 43.94 31.30
CA PRO A 5 2.61 43.32 30.16
C PRO A 5 2.45 41.79 30.15
N THR A 6 2.21 41.18 31.31
CA THR A 6 1.97 39.74 31.45
C THR A 6 0.65 39.32 30.78
N ILE A 7 -0.39 40.16 30.86
CA ILE A 7 -1.69 39.87 30.24
C ILE A 7 -1.59 39.98 28.70
N ILE A 8 -0.86 40.98 28.21
CA ILE A 8 -0.62 41.15 26.77
C ILE A 8 0.19 39.96 26.23
N ALA A 9 1.25 39.54 26.95
CA ALA A 9 2.06 38.39 26.55
C ALA A 9 1.26 37.08 26.52
N ALA A 10 0.36 36.86 27.49
CA ALA A 10 -0.50 35.67 27.54
C ALA A 10 -1.52 35.64 26.38
N LEU A 11 -2.08 36.80 26.00
CA LEU A 11 -2.99 36.90 24.85
C LEU A 11 -2.26 36.64 23.53
N VAL A 12 -1.09 37.25 23.35
CA VAL A 12 -0.28 37.06 22.14
C VAL A 12 0.17 35.60 22.00
N SER A 13 0.63 34.98 23.08
CA SER A 13 1.06 33.58 23.06
C SER A 13 -0.10 32.62 22.78
N GLY A 14 -1.28 32.88 23.32
CA GLY A 14 -2.49 32.11 23.03
C GLY A 14 -2.89 32.16 21.55
N VAL A 15 -2.89 33.36 20.95
CA VAL A 15 -3.21 33.54 19.52
C VAL A 15 -2.17 32.85 18.63
N VAL A 16 -0.88 33.00 18.95
CA VAL A 16 0.20 32.34 18.21
C VAL A 16 0.09 30.82 18.32
N ALA A 17 -0.18 30.28 19.51
CA ALA A 17 -0.34 28.85 19.72
C ALA A 17 -1.51 28.28 18.90
N ILE A 18 -2.65 28.97 18.86
CA ILE A 18 -3.80 28.57 18.04
C ILE A 18 -3.42 28.60 16.55
N GLY A 19 -2.75 29.66 16.09
CA GLY A 19 -2.29 29.79 14.71
C GLY A 19 -1.37 28.64 14.30
N VAL A 20 -0.33 28.37 15.10
CA VAL A 20 0.63 27.28 14.84
C VAL A 20 -0.04 25.92 14.88
N ALA A 21 -0.92 25.66 15.86
CA ALA A 21 -1.65 24.39 15.96
C ALA A 21 -2.54 24.15 14.74
N THR A 22 -3.20 25.19 14.25
CA THR A 22 -4.10 25.10 13.09
C THR A 22 -3.31 24.79 11.81
N VAL A 23 -2.21 25.52 11.57
CA VAL A 23 -1.34 25.28 10.41
C VAL A 23 -0.73 23.87 10.48
N THR A 24 -0.23 23.47 11.65
CA THR A 24 0.34 22.14 11.87
C THR A 24 -0.69 21.05 11.59
N SER A 25 -1.91 21.19 12.11
CA SER A 25 -3.00 20.22 11.88
C SER A 25 -3.32 20.06 10.40
N ILE A 26 -3.44 21.17 9.66
CA ILE A 26 -3.73 21.14 8.21
C ILE A 26 -2.60 20.45 7.44
N VAL A 27 -1.34 20.81 7.73
CA VAL A 27 -0.17 20.23 7.06
C VAL A 27 -0.03 18.74 7.38
N SER A 28 -0.12 18.36 8.66
CA SER A 28 -0.06 16.97 9.09
C SER A 28 -1.17 16.12 8.48
N PHE A 29 -2.38 16.66 8.35
CA PHE A 29 -3.49 15.96 7.72
C PHE A 29 -3.30 15.77 6.21
N SER A 30 -2.76 16.79 5.52
CA SER A 30 -2.44 16.67 4.09
C SER A 30 -1.38 15.60 3.85
N LEU A 31 -0.28 15.63 4.60
CA LEU A 31 0.81 14.65 4.47
C LEU A 31 0.34 13.21 4.73
N GLN A 32 -0.53 13.01 5.71
CA GLN A 32 -1.10 11.69 6.00
C GLN A 32 -1.99 11.19 4.85
N LYS A 33 -2.84 12.06 4.29
CA LYS A 33 -3.68 11.69 3.13
C LYS A 33 -2.86 11.38 1.90
N ASP A 34 -1.78 12.12 1.65
CA ASP A 34 -0.93 11.92 0.50
C ASP A 34 -0.15 10.61 0.60
N ARG A 35 0.36 10.25 1.79
CA ARG A 35 0.97 8.94 2.03
C ARG A 35 -0.02 7.80 1.83
N LEU A 36 -1.21 7.90 2.42
CA LEU A 36 -2.24 6.87 2.30
C LEU A 36 -2.66 6.66 0.83
N ARG A 37 -2.81 7.76 0.07
CA ARG A 37 -3.09 7.70 -1.37
C ARG A 37 -1.94 7.10 -2.18
N ALA A 38 -0.69 7.41 -1.84
CA ALA A 38 0.47 6.86 -2.52
C ALA A 38 0.59 5.35 -2.29
N GLU A 39 0.37 4.90 -1.05
CA GLU A 39 0.39 3.49 -0.66
C GLU A 39 -0.75 2.70 -1.32
N LEU A 40 -1.98 3.23 -1.29
CA LEU A 40 -3.12 2.65 -2.02
C LEU A 40 -2.84 2.53 -3.52
N LYS A 41 -2.31 3.59 -4.15
CA LYS A 41 -1.95 3.58 -5.57
C LYS A 41 -0.89 2.52 -5.88
N PHE A 42 0.11 2.37 -5.02
CA PHE A 42 1.15 1.36 -5.18
C PHE A 42 0.58 -0.06 -5.09
N GLU A 43 -0.27 -0.33 -4.10
CA GLU A 43 -0.92 -1.64 -3.94
C GLU A 43 -1.80 -1.99 -5.14
N PHE A 44 -2.66 -1.05 -5.59
CA PHE A 44 -3.50 -1.27 -6.77
C PHE A 44 -2.68 -1.46 -8.05
N SER A 45 -1.56 -0.74 -8.20
CA SER A 45 -0.68 -0.91 -9.36
C SER A 45 0.00 -2.28 -9.38
N THR A 46 0.35 -2.79 -8.20
CA THR A 46 0.98 -4.11 -8.06
C THR A 46 -0.01 -5.21 -8.36
N GLU A 47 -1.24 -5.11 -7.85
CA GLU A 47 -2.31 -6.07 -8.14
C GLU A 47 -2.64 -6.12 -9.63
N ALA A 48 -2.79 -4.96 -10.28
CA ALA A 48 -3.04 -4.87 -11.71
C ALA A 48 -1.90 -5.48 -12.53
N ALA A 49 -0.64 -5.19 -12.17
CA ALA A 49 0.52 -5.76 -12.83
C ALA A 49 0.65 -7.28 -12.63
N LEU A 50 0.28 -7.80 -11.45
CA LEU A 50 0.22 -9.24 -11.19
C LEU A 50 -0.87 -9.91 -12.02
N LEU A 51 -2.06 -9.31 -12.07
CA LEU A 51 -3.16 -9.79 -12.89
C LEU A 51 -2.76 -9.83 -14.36
N GLU A 52 -2.13 -8.78 -14.88
CA GLU A 52 -1.62 -8.72 -16.26
C GLU A 52 -0.57 -9.82 -16.51
N LEU A 53 0.43 -9.95 -15.62
CA LEU A 53 1.47 -10.97 -15.71
C LEU A 53 0.90 -12.39 -15.74
N LEU A 54 -0.10 -12.66 -14.90
CA LEU A 54 -0.73 -13.97 -14.77
C LEU A 54 -1.85 -14.20 -15.78
N SER A 55 -2.28 -13.17 -16.52
CA SER A 55 -3.24 -13.28 -17.63
C SER A 55 -2.57 -13.64 -18.96
N ASP A 56 -1.23 -13.59 -19.03
CA ASP A 56 -0.47 -13.97 -20.22
C ASP A 56 -0.78 -15.42 -20.66
N GLU A 57 -1.20 -15.59 -21.91
CA GLU A 57 -1.64 -16.89 -22.45
C GLU A 57 -0.53 -17.94 -22.47
N ARG A 58 0.74 -17.51 -22.54
CA ARG A 58 1.90 -18.41 -22.63
C ARG A 58 2.11 -19.25 -21.37
N TRP A 59 1.58 -18.81 -20.22
CA TRP A 59 1.75 -19.50 -18.94
C TRP A 59 0.45 -19.60 -18.17
N GLN A 60 0.02 -20.82 -17.84
CA GLN A 60 -1.13 -21.07 -16.96
C GLN A 60 -0.77 -20.98 -15.47
N LEU A 61 0.47 -21.39 -15.16
CA LEU A 61 1.10 -21.32 -13.85
C LEU A 61 2.51 -20.74 -14.01
N ARG A 62 2.99 -20.00 -13.02
CA ARG A 62 4.37 -19.50 -12.95
C ARG A 62 4.96 -19.80 -11.58
N SER A 63 6.24 -20.14 -11.50
CA SER A 63 6.90 -20.34 -10.22
C SER A 63 6.96 -19.02 -9.43
N PHE A 64 6.84 -19.11 -8.11
CA PHE A 64 6.92 -17.97 -7.21
C PHE A 64 8.22 -17.18 -7.44
N ASP A 65 9.36 -17.87 -7.57
CA ASP A 65 10.66 -17.26 -7.86
C ASP A 65 10.67 -16.44 -9.15
N ALA A 66 10.00 -16.91 -10.20
CA ALA A 66 9.94 -16.20 -11.47
C ALA A 66 9.10 -14.92 -11.37
N ILE A 67 8.05 -14.93 -10.55
CA ILE A 67 7.22 -13.76 -10.25
C ILE A 67 8.02 -12.79 -9.36
N HIS A 68 8.61 -13.28 -8.27
CA HIS A 68 9.37 -12.48 -7.30
C HIS A 68 10.56 -11.76 -7.93
N LYS A 69 11.26 -12.41 -8.88
CA LYS A 69 12.34 -11.79 -9.66
C LYS A 69 11.90 -10.58 -10.50
N ARG A 70 10.61 -10.49 -10.87
CA ARG A 70 10.04 -9.36 -11.64
C ARG A 70 9.56 -8.23 -10.73
N PHE A 71 9.06 -8.58 -9.54
CA PHE A 71 8.62 -7.62 -8.52
C PHE A 71 9.71 -7.42 -7.45
N ARG A 72 10.91 -7.02 -7.89
CA ARG A 72 12.02 -6.75 -6.97
C ARG A 72 11.66 -5.59 -6.04
N GLY A 73 11.95 -5.75 -4.75
CA GLY A 73 11.63 -4.76 -3.71
C GLY A 73 10.37 -5.08 -2.92
N LEU A 74 9.56 -6.06 -3.35
CA LEU A 74 8.44 -6.57 -2.57
C LEU A 74 8.89 -7.79 -1.73
N GLY A 75 8.51 -7.83 -0.45
CA GLY A 75 8.77 -8.99 0.40
C GLY A 75 8.06 -10.24 -0.12
N ALA A 76 8.60 -11.43 0.15
CA ALA A 76 8.00 -12.68 -0.32
C ALA A 76 6.55 -12.83 0.18
N ASP A 77 6.30 -12.57 1.46
CA ASP A 77 4.96 -12.66 2.04
C ASP A 77 4.01 -11.57 1.54
N GLU A 78 4.52 -10.38 1.27
CA GLU A 78 3.75 -9.28 0.67
C GLU A 78 3.33 -9.60 -0.77
N LEU A 79 4.23 -10.23 -1.52
CA LEU A 79 3.92 -10.72 -2.85
C LEU A 79 2.84 -11.79 -2.82
N ARG A 80 2.92 -12.77 -1.91
CA ARG A 80 1.88 -13.80 -1.74
C ARG A 80 0.52 -13.18 -1.41
N LYS A 81 0.47 -12.22 -0.48
CA LYS A 81 -0.77 -11.49 -0.16
C LYS A 81 -1.33 -10.76 -1.39
N SER A 82 -0.47 -10.13 -2.17
CA SER A 82 -0.87 -9.41 -3.38
C SER A 82 -1.34 -10.35 -4.50
N LEU A 83 -0.73 -11.52 -4.63
CA LEU A 83 -1.18 -12.59 -5.53
C LEU A 83 -2.58 -13.09 -5.16
N ILE A 84 -2.83 -13.34 -3.87
CA ILE A 84 -4.16 -13.74 -3.37
C ILE A 84 -5.20 -12.66 -3.67
N ARG A 85 -4.87 -11.37 -3.44
CA ARG A 85 -5.76 -10.25 -3.77
C ARG A 85 -6.07 -10.18 -5.27
N ALA A 86 -5.07 -10.40 -6.13
CA ALA A 86 -5.24 -10.48 -7.58
C ALA A 86 -6.04 -11.71 -8.05
N GLY A 87 -6.53 -12.56 -7.14
CA GLY A 87 -7.31 -13.76 -7.46
C GLY A 87 -6.47 -14.95 -7.90
N ALA A 88 -5.17 -14.95 -7.62
CA ALA A 88 -4.29 -16.08 -7.86
C ALA A 88 -4.35 -17.09 -6.70
N LEU A 89 -4.17 -18.36 -7.05
CA LEU A 89 -4.03 -19.47 -6.10
C LEU A 89 -2.64 -20.08 -6.22
N SER A 90 -2.15 -20.62 -5.11
CA SER A 90 -0.92 -21.41 -5.09
C SER A 90 -1.24 -22.86 -5.47
N PHE A 91 -0.34 -23.46 -6.25
CA PHE A 91 -0.37 -24.84 -6.73
C PHE A 91 0.99 -25.47 -6.46
N GLY A 92 0.99 -26.74 -6.08
CA GLY A 92 2.21 -27.47 -5.72
C GLY A 92 2.51 -27.44 -4.22
N ASP A 93 3.69 -27.93 -3.87
CA ASP A 93 4.12 -28.12 -2.49
C ASP A 93 5.04 -26.97 -2.04
N ALA A 94 5.38 -26.92 -0.75
CA ALA A 94 6.24 -25.87 -0.20
C ALA A 94 7.63 -25.77 -0.87
N ALA A 95 8.10 -26.84 -1.52
CA ALA A 95 9.38 -26.86 -2.24
C ALA A 95 9.28 -26.29 -3.66
N GLU A 96 8.11 -26.40 -4.32
CA GLU A 96 7.88 -25.92 -5.68
C GLU A 96 6.54 -25.18 -5.73
N GLU A 97 6.60 -23.92 -5.30
CA GLU A 97 5.45 -23.03 -5.22
C GLU A 97 5.15 -22.42 -6.60
N PHE A 98 4.01 -22.77 -7.18
CA PHE A 98 3.50 -22.19 -8.42
C PHE A 98 2.25 -21.37 -8.17
N TRP A 99 2.06 -20.32 -8.96
CA TRP A 99 0.90 -19.43 -8.86
C TRP A 99 0.23 -19.26 -10.21
N GLY A 100 -1.11 -19.20 -10.19
CA GLY A 100 -1.91 -18.89 -11.37
C GLY A 100 -3.29 -18.37 -10.99
N LEU A 101 -3.94 -17.69 -11.93
CA LEU A 101 -5.29 -17.17 -11.71
C LEU A 101 -6.27 -18.33 -11.49
N ARG A 102 -7.10 -18.20 -10.45
CA ARG A 102 -8.18 -19.16 -10.14
C ARG A 102 -9.05 -19.41 -11.36
N ASP A 103 -9.45 -18.35 -12.06
CA ASP A 103 -10.40 -18.46 -13.17
C ASP A 103 -9.83 -19.19 -14.39
N ARG A 104 -8.50 -19.23 -14.54
CA ARG A 104 -7.81 -19.94 -15.61
C ARG A 104 -7.47 -21.40 -15.28
N ASN A 105 -7.50 -21.75 -13.99
CA ASN A 105 -7.04 -23.04 -13.50
C ASN A 105 -8.16 -23.82 -12.78
N LYS A 106 -9.44 -23.51 -13.08
CA LYS A 106 -10.60 -24.17 -12.43
C LYS A 106 -10.56 -25.69 -12.51
N GLU A 107 -10.09 -26.22 -13.63
CA GLU A 107 -9.92 -27.67 -13.87
C GLU A 107 -8.93 -28.34 -12.93
N ARG A 108 -8.07 -27.57 -12.25
CA ARG A 108 -7.08 -28.07 -11.28
C ARG A 108 -7.55 -27.96 -9.83
N LEU A 109 -8.75 -27.40 -9.59
CA LEU A 109 -9.27 -27.13 -8.25
C LEU A 109 -10.16 -28.25 -7.70
N GLY A 110 -10.35 -29.34 -8.45
CA GLY A 110 -11.13 -30.52 -8.06
C GLY A 110 -10.97 -31.67 -9.05
#